data_AF-A0A501XKZ8-F1
#
_entry.id   AF-A0A501XKZ8-F1
#
_cell.length_a   1.000
_cell.length_b   1.000
_cell.length_c   1.000
_cell.angle_alpha   90.00
_cell.angle_beta   90.00
_cell.angle_gamma   90.00
#
_symmetry.space_group_name_H-M   'P 1'
#
loop_
_entity.id
_entity.type
_entity.pdbx_description
1 polymer ?
#
loop_
_entity_poly.entity_id
_entity_poly.type
_entity_poly.pdbx_seq_one_letter_code
_entity_poly.pdbx_strand_id
1 'polypeptide(L)'
;MSVWDYWNATPADKANLRLLISGKGWTAFSDRLDDEGKVVERGSKEQVDSALINALSASNFLTLTGAGASLCARNGAGEPHAPSMVDLWDAVSAAVGPVPFAAICAKFPKAKIEDNIEKLLSLCKVYLELNEAAEADDAEVNVVKNFVTQAEACILSKVDFVSQTTALPAHEAYVRKIGRRGFRKARAKIFTTNYDLTLEEAARRLRFTIIDGFSHSLDQVYDPQHFDFDIVRRDANKDAPDYIPNVFHLYKLHGSTDWRRIGTDVFRSRDNDKGKPVLIYPRSSKYQEAFDPPYLDMMGAFQAALREPDTSLVIAGFGFNDDHVSRPIISALETNLSLRLIICDPSFIPSENDLRGIAPAPAAHVIADGGAHRNSFLNKIKTLAAAGDQRVHLINGRFEDLAEGLPDLIGETDRERHIERVKVLRDQAL
;
A
#
# COMPACT_ATOMS: atom_id res chain seq x y z
N MET A 1 -5.04 25.58 4.90
CA MET A 1 -4.63 24.36 5.62
C MET A 1 -5.24 23.19 4.88
N SER A 2 -4.47 22.12 4.72
CA SER A 2 -4.87 20.93 3.97
C SER A 2 -5.39 19.87 4.93
N VAL A 3 -6.21 18.92 4.45
CA VAL A 3 -6.60 17.75 5.26
C VAL A 3 -5.39 16.98 5.82
N TRP A 4 -4.23 17.07 5.16
CA TRP A 4 -3.00 16.46 5.63
C TRP A 4 -2.43 17.11 6.89
N ASP A 5 -2.72 18.40 7.14
CA ASP A 5 -2.32 19.08 8.38
C ASP A 5 -3.04 18.46 9.60
N TYR A 6 -4.31 18.07 9.43
CA TYR A 6 -5.06 17.29 10.42
C TYR A 6 -4.43 15.93 10.66
N TRP A 7 -4.22 15.15 9.60
CA TRP A 7 -3.69 13.80 9.71
C TRP A 7 -2.27 13.78 10.28
N ASN A 8 -1.42 14.73 9.92
CA ASN A 8 -0.05 14.83 10.45
C ASN A 8 -0.01 15.21 11.94
N ALA A 9 -0.99 15.98 12.41
CA ALA A 9 -1.08 16.38 13.82
C ALA A 9 -1.81 15.35 14.71
N THR A 10 -2.60 14.44 14.11
CA THR A 10 -3.47 13.52 14.83
C THR A 10 -2.78 12.16 15.03
N PRO A 11 -2.59 11.70 16.28
CA PRO A 11 -2.07 10.35 16.55
C PRO A 11 -2.93 9.27 15.90
N ALA A 12 -2.32 8.12 15.58
CA ALA A 12 -3.03 6.96 15.07
C ALA A 12 -4.01 6.43 16.12
N ASP A 13 -5.29 6.29 15.77
CA ASP A 13 -6.31 5.69 16.63
C ASP A 13 -7.49 5.21 15.78
N LYS A 14 -8.07 4.06 16.14
CA LYS A 14 -9.31 3.56 15.52
C LYS A 14 -10.48 4.54 15.67
N ALA A 15 -10.48 5.39 16.70
CA ALA A 15 -11.46 6.43 16.91
C ALA A 15 -11.48 7.50 15.80
N ASN A 16 -10.38 7.65 15.04
CA ASN A 16 -10.30 8.55 13.90
C ASN A 16 -11.08 8.03 12.69
N LEU A 17 -11.45 6.74 12.66
CA LEU A 17 -12.15 6.14 11.55
C LEU A 17 -13.57 6.71 11.42
N ARG A 18 -14.05 6.83 10.18
CA ARG A 18 -15.46 7.14 9.89
C ARG A 18 -15.99 6.24 8.79
N LEU A 19 -17.16 5.65 8.97
CA LEU A 19 -17.81 4.82 7.96
C LEU A 19 -18.84 5.62 7.17
N LEU A 20 -18.85 5.46 5.85
CA LEU A 20 -19.96 5.95 5.02
C LEU A 20 -21.19 5.05 5.22
N ILE A 21 -22.23 5.59 5.84
CA ILE A 21 -23.52 4.91 6.02
C ILE A 21 -24.52 5.48 5.02
N SER A 22 -25.10 4.60 4.19
CA SER A 22 -26.11 4.97 3.20
C SER A 22 -27.27 5.75 3.85
N GLY A 23 -27.64 6.89 3.26
CA GLY A 23 -28.69 7.78 3.77
C GLY A 23 -28.33 8.61 5.00
N LYS A 24 -27.21 8.34 5.69
CA LYS A 24 -26.77 9.10 6.88
C LYS A 24 -25.53 9.97 6.61
N GLY A 25 -24.55 9.45 5.86
CA GLY A 25 -23.27 10.12 5.61
C GLY A 25 -22.11 9.50 6.40
N TRP A 26 -21.00 10.24 6.52
CA TRP A 26 -19.77 9.78 7.18
C TRP A 26 -19.93 9.86 8.70
N THR A 27 -20.15 8.72 9.34
CA THR A 27 -20.41 8.61 10.78
C THR A 27 -19.13 8.26 11.53
N ALA A 28 -18.83 8.97 12.61
CA ALA A 28 -17.66 8.72 13.47
C ALA A 28 -17.62 7.27 14.01
N PHE A 29 -16.43 6.74 14.27
CA PHE A 29 -16.26 5.39 14.84
C PHE A 29 -16.87 5.29 16.25
N SER A 30 -16.45 6.19 17.14
CA SER A 30 -16.89 6.25 18.52
C SER A 30 -18.31 6.81 18.65
N ASP A 31 -19.03 6.40 19.71
CA ASP A 31 -20.31 6.98 20.08
C ASP A 31 -20.15 8.44 20.55
N ARG A 32 -21.16 9.28 20.31
CA ARG A 32 -21.25 10.60 20.95
C ARG A 32 -21.90 10.46 22.31
N LEU A 33 -21.17 10.86 23.35
CA LEU A 33 -21.63 10.88 24.73
C LEU A 33 -22.10 12.29 25.13
N ASP A 34 -23.05 12.39 26.06
CA ASP A 34 -23.37 13.64 26.77
C ASP A 34 -22.41 13.90 27.94
N ASP A 35 -22.59 15.04 28.62
CA ASP A 35 -21.81 15.43 29.80
C ASP A 35 -21.93 14.43 30.98
N GLU A 36 -22.94 13.56 30.97
CA GLU A 36 -23.14 12.49 31.96
C GLU A 36 -22.56 11.14 31.50
N GLY A 37 -21.94 11.07 30.32
CA GLY A 37 -21.35 9.86 29.75
C GLY A 37 -22.36 8.89 29.11
N LYS A 38 -23.61 9.31 28.87
CA LYS A 38 -24.62 8.49 28.18
C LYS A 38 -24.53 8.66 26.67
N VAL A 39 -24.79 7.58 25.93
CA VAL A 39 -24.77 7.59 24.45
C VAL A 39 -25.97 8.39 23.93
N VAL A 40 -25.68 9.56 23.34
CA VAL A 40 -26.66 10.42 22.66
C VAL A 40 -26.81 10.02 21.20
N GLU A 41 -25.70 9.64 20.56
CA GLU A 41 -25.72 9.22 19.17
C GLU A 41 -24.73 8.08 18.93
N ARG A 42 -25.21 6.98 18.35
CA ARG A 42 -24.37 5.82 18.06
C ARG A 42 -23.38 6.11 16.93
N GLY A 43 -22.14 5.69 17.12
CA GLY A 43 -21.07 5.69 16.14
C GLY A 43 -21.20 4.53 15.15
N SER A 44 -20.10 4.28 14.42
CA SER A 44 -19.99 3.25 13.39
C SER A 44 -19.13 2.06 13.81
N LYS A 45 -18.69 2.00 15.07
CA LYS A 45 -17.83 0.94 15.62
C LYS A 45 -18.33 -0.47 15.29
N GLU A 46 -19.59 -0.79 15.60
CA GLU A 46 -20.14 -2.13 15.38
C GLU A 46 -20.12 -2.54 13.90
N GLN A 47 -20.41 -1.59 13.00
CA GLN A 47 -20.39 -1.84 11.55
C GLN A 47 -18.97 -2.01 11.01
N VAL A 48 -18.01 -1.20 11.48
CA VAL A 48 -16.59 -1.33 11.11
C VAL A 48 -16.02 -2.65 11.62
N ASP A 49 -16.23 -2.97 12.89
CA ASP A 49 -15.78 -4.23 13.50
C ASP A 49 -16.39 -5.42 12.76
N SER A 50 -17.70 -5.40 12.48
CA SER A 50 -18.37 -6.45 11.70
C SER A 50 -17.79 -6.61 10.30
N ALA A 51 -17.58 -5.51 9.57
CA ALA A 51 -16.98 -5.55 8.23
C ALA A 51 -15.58 -6.16 8.25
N LEU A 52 -14.73 -5.76 9.20
CA LEU A 52 -13.36 -6.25 9.32
C LEU A 52 -13.29 -7.71 9.77
N ILE A 53 -14.13 -8.14 10.73
CA ILE A 53 -14.24 -9.54 11.15
C ILE A 53 -14.68 -10.42 9.98
N ASN A 54 -15.70 -9.98 9.23
CA ASN A 54 -16.20 -10.70 8.06
C ASN A 54 -15.13 -10.80 6.97
N ALA A 55 -14.36 -9.73 6.75
CA ALA A 55 -13.26 -9.73 5.79
C ALA A 55 -12.18 -10.75 6.17
N LEU A 56 -11.68 -10.72 7.40
CA LEU A 56 -10.68 -11.68 7.87
C LEU A 56 -11.23 -13.11 7.92
N SER A 57 -12.55 -13.26 8.06
CA SER A 57 -13.24 -14.54 8.10
C SER A 57 -13.51 -15.15 6.72
N ALA A 58 -13.38 -14.40 5.64
CA ALA A 58 -13.54 -14.91 4.27
C ALA A 58 -12.55 -16.06 3.98
N SER A 59 -12.90 -16.93 3.03
CA SER A 59 -12.04 -18.01 2.55
C SER A 59 -10.74 -17.45 1.96
N ASN A 60 -10.87 -16.41 1.13
CA ASN A 60 -9.77 -15.69 0.53
C ASN A 60 -9.68 -14.27 1.11
N PHE A 61 -8.52 -13.91 1.67
CA PHE A 61 -8.27 -12.57 2.22
C PHE A 61 -7.14 -11.91 1.46
N LEU A 62 -7.47 -10.79 0.81
CA LEU A 62 -6.57 -9.99 0.01
C LEU A 62 -6.41 -8.61 0.64
N THR A 63 -5.19 -8.10 0.63
CA THR A 63 -4.89 -6.71 0.94
C THR A 63 -4.28 -6.04 -0.27
N LEU A 64 -4.64 -4.79 -0.57
CA LEU A 64 -3.92 -3.92 -1.49
C LEU A 64 -3.43 -2.67 -0.75
N THR A 65 -2.12 -2.49 -0.64
CA THR A 65 -1.53 -1.26 -0.09
C THR A 65 -0.90 -0.39 -1.17
N GLY A 66 -1.09 0.92 -1.06
CA GLY A 66 -0.40 1.93 -1.88
C GLY A 66 0.49 2.83 -1.04
N ALA A 67 1.02 3.90 -1.67
CA ALA A 67 2.03 4.76 -1.05
C ALA A 67 1.58 5.38 0.28
N GLY A 68 0.26 5.59 0.45
CA GLY A 68 -0.30 6.10 1.70
C GLY A 68 -0.08 5.18 2.91
N ALA A 69 0.13 3.87 2.70
CA ALA A 69 0.47 2.94 3.77
C ALA A 69 1.92 3.15 4.26
N SER A 70 2.84 3.50 3.37
CA SER A 70 4.25 3.74 3.70
C SER A 70 4.45 5.06 4.46
N LEU A 71 3.54 6.03 4.28
CA LEU A 71 3.61 7.36 4.93
C LEU A 71 3.56 7.33 6.45
N CYS A 72 3.19 6.21 7.09
CA CYS A 72 3.21 6.08 8.55
C CYS A 72 4.56 5.57 9.10
N ALA A 73 5.47 5.13 8.24
CA ALA A 73 6.82 4.75 8.64
C ALA A 73 7.62 5.98 9.10
N ARG A 74 8.40 5.83 10.17
CA ARG A 74 9.19 6.93 10.74
C ARG A 74 10.64 6.51 10.90
N ASN A 75 11.54 7.35 10.43
CA ASN A 75 12.98 7.25 10.65
C ASN A 75 13.47 8.40 11.55
N GLY A 76 14.70 8.31 12.04
CA GLY A 76 15.31 9.32 12.90
C GLY A 76 15.40 10.70 12.24
N ALA A 77 15.68 11.74 13.03
CA ALA A 77 15.86 13.09 12.50
C ALA A 77 17.05 13.12 11.52
N GLY A 78 16.81 13.60 10.29
CA GLY A 78 17.81 13.67 9.23
C GLY A 78 17.99 12.39 8.41
N GLU A 79 17.30 11.30 8.77
CA GLU A 79 17.24 10.08 7.96
C GLU A 79 16.14 10.20 6.87
N PRO A 80 16.23 9.43 5.76
CA PRO A 80 15.21 9.45 4.71
C PRO A 80 13.83 9.03 5.24
N HIS A 81 12.74 9.64 4.80
CA HIS A 81 11.37 9.21 5.13
C HIS A 81 10.63 8.75 3.87
N ALA A 82 9.49 8.06 4.05
CA ALA A 82 8.63 7.68 2.95
C ALA A 82 8.22 8.93 2.14
N PRO A 83 8.57 9.01 0.84
CA PRO A 83 8.32 10.21 0.05
C PRO A 83 6.89 10.23 -0.50
N SER A 84 6.26 11.40 -0.48
CA SER A 84 5.11 11.70 -1.32
C SER A 84 5.54 12.01 -2.76
N MET A 85 4.59 12.08 -3.69
CA MET A 85 4.90 12.48 -5.08
C MET A 85 5.47 13.91 -5.17
N VAL A 86 5.08 14.80 -4.25
CA VAL A 86 5.63 16.16 -4.18
C VAL A 86 7.07 16.10 -3.68
N ASP A 87 7.36 15.28 -2.67
CA ASP A 87 8.73 15.10 -2.18
C ASP A 87 9.66 14.54 -3.26
N LEU A 88 9.14 13.65 -4.13
CA LEU A 88 9.90 13.15 -5.28
C LEU A 88 10.17 14.25 -6.32
N TRP A 89 9.18 15.08 -6.64
CA TRP A 89 9.36 16.23 -7.53
C TRP A 89 10.46 17.17 -7.02
N ASP A 90 10.37 17.56 -5.75
CA ASP A 90 11.33 18.47 -5.12
C ASP A 90 12.73 17.84 -5.03
N ALA A 91 12.80 16.55 -4.68
CA ALA A 91 14.07 15.82 -4.63
C ALA A 91 14.77 15.74 -5.99
N VAL A 92 14.03 15.43 -7.06
CA VAL A 92 14.59 15.38 -8.41
C VAL A 92 15.02 16.78 -8.88
N SER A 93 14.21 17.81 -8.62
CA SER A 93 14.56 19.20 -8.93
C SER A 93 15.85 19.64 -8.23
N ALA A 94 16.01 19.29 -6.95
CA ALA A 94 17.22 19.58 -6.19
C ALA A 94 18.44 18.80 -6.69
N ALA A 95 18.28 17.52 -7.05
CA ALA A 95 19.37 16.66 -7.52
C ALA A 95 19.90 17.08 -8.91
N VAL A 96 19.00 17.44 -9.81
CA VAL A 96 19.33 17.88 -11.18
C VAL A 96 19.82 19.34 -11.20
N GLY A 97 19.35 20.15 -10.25
CA GLY A 97 19.56 21.59 -10.21
C GLY A 97 18.35 22.34 -10.80
N PRO A 98 17.89 23.45 -10.19
CA PRO A 98 16.67 24.14 -10.62
C PRO A 98 16.71 24.64 -12.06
N VAL A 99 17.88 25.11 -12.53
CA VAL A 99 18.03 25.67 -13.89
C VAL A 99 17.95 24.57 -14.96
N PRO A 100 18.74 23.47 -14.89
CA PRO A 100 18.56 22.35 -15.82
C PRO A 100 17.17 21.71 -15.73
N PHE A 101 16.60 21.58 -14.54
CA PHE A 101 15.26 21.03 -14.35
C PHE A 101 14.19 21.87 -15.05
N ALA A 102 14.23 23.20 -14.86
CA ALA A 102 13.33 24.13 -15.54
C ALA A 102 13.50 24.08 -17.08
N ALA A 103 14.74 23.89 -17.58
CA ALA A 103 14.99 23.74 -19.01
C ALA A 103 14.35 22.45 -19.57
N ILE A 104 14.37 21.34 -18.83
CA ILE A 104 13.66 20.11 -19.21
C ILE A 104 12.15 20.35 -19.25
N CYS A 105 11.58 20.99 -18.23
CA CYS A 105 10.16 21.34 -18.21
C CYS A 105 9.77 22.22 -19.41
N ALA A 106 10.63 23.19 -19.76
CA ALA A 106 10.42 24.10 -20.88
C ALA A 106 10.43 23.42 -22.27
N LYS A 107 10.99 22.21 -22.39
CA LYS A 107 10.91 21.41 -23.64
C LYS A 107 9.49 20.92 -23.94
N PHE A 108 8.59 20.93 -22.95
CA PHE A 108 7.21 20.47 -23.11
C PHE A 108 6.17 21.59 -22.86
N PRO A 109 6.22 22.72 -23.59
CA PRO A 109 5.45 23.94 -23.26
C PRO A 109 3.94 23.78 -23.39
N LYS A 110 3.47 22.80 -24.19
CA LYS A 110 2.04 22.48 -24.36
C LYS A 110 1.51 21.56 -23.27
N ALA A 111 2.37 20.98 -22.44
CA ALA A 111 1.97 20.07 -21.38
C ALA A 111 1.78 20.83 -20.06
N LYS A 112 0.60 20.70 -19.46
CA LYS A 112 0.36 21.15 -18.08
C LYS A 112 1.00 20.17 -17.10
N ILE A 113 2.28 20.34 -16.77
CA ILE A 113 3.00 19.38 -15.90
C ILE A 113 2.49 19.44 -14.46
N GLU A 114 2.15 20.62 -13.94
CA GLU A 114 1.51 20.81 -12.62
C GLU A 114 2.26 20.10 -11.47
N ASP A 115 3.60 20.24 -11.44
CA ASP A 115 4.49 19.62 -10.45
C ASP A 115 4.35 18.10 -10.30
N ASN A 116 3.86 17.44 -11.35
CA ASN A 116 3.68 16.00 -11.39
C ASN A 116 4.91 15.33 -12.03
N ILE A 117 5.74 14.72 -11.18
CA ILE A 117 6.96 14.01 -11.62
C ILE A 117 6.63 12.87 -12.57
N GLU A 118 5.50 12.18 -12.38
CA GLU A 118 5.11 11.09 -13.27
C GLU A 118 4.86 11.59 -14.68
N LYS A 119 4.15 12.70 -14.80
CA LYS A 119 3.85 13.33 -16.09
C LYS A 119 5.13 13.80 -16.78
N LEU A 120 6.07 14.39 -16.03
CA LEU A 120 7.35 14.83 -16.58
C LEU A 120 8.18 13.66 -17.12
N LEU A 121 8.35 12.59 -16.33
CA LEU A 121 9.09 11.40 -16.75
C LEU A 121 8.43 10.69 -17.94
N SER A 122 7.09 10.72 -18.00
CA SER A 122 6.34 10.19 -19.15
C SER A 122 6.65 10.94 -20.44
N LEU A 123 6.65 12.28 -20.38
CA LEU A 123 6.96 13.13 -21.53
C LEU A 123 8.42 12.94 -21.98
N CYS A 124 9.35 12.83 -21.02
CA CYS A 124 10.75 12.54 -21.32
C CYS A 124 10.91 11.19 -22.03
N LYS A 125 10.20 10.15 -21.57
CA LYS A 125 10.26 8.82 -22.20
C LYS A 125 9.71 8.84 -23.63
N VAL A 126 8.55 9.45 -23.86
CA VAL A 126 7.97 9.62 -25.20
C VAL A 126 8.92 10.40 -26.10
N TYR A 127 9.56 11.46 -25.59
CA TYR A 127 10.57 12.21 -26.34
C TYR A 127 11.76 11.33 -26.74
N LEU A 128 12.27 10.49 -25.84
CA LEU A 128 13.39 9.59 -26.14
C LEU A 128 12.99 8.51 -27.18
N GLU A 129 11.77 7.97 -27.09
CA GLU A 129 11.26 6.99 -28.07
C GLU A 129 11.07 7.61 -29.47
N LEU A 130 10.56 8.83 -29.56
CA LEU A 130 10.41 9.54 -30.84
C LEU A 130 11.75 9.90 -31.49
N ASN A 131 12.83 9.95 -30.71
CA ASN A 131 14.18 10.28 -31.17
C ASN A 131 15.13 9.07 -31.06
N GLU A 132 14.61 7.83 -31.11
CA GLU A 132 15.44 6.62 -31.01
C GLU A 132 16.52 6.53 -32.11
N ALA A 133 16.23 7.08 -33.30
CA ALA A 133 17.15 7.13 -34.43
C ALA A 133 18.10 8.35 -34.44
N ALA A 134 18.11 9.16 -33.36
CA ALA A 134 19.05 10.27 -33.24
C ALA A 134 20.50 9.75 -33.13
N GLU A 135 21.44 10.55 -33.64
CA GLU A 135 22.87 10.23 -33.52
C GLU A 135 23.30 10.14 -32.05
N ALA A 136 24.28 9.30 -31.76
CA ALA A 136 24.69 9.02 -30.38
C ALA A 136 25.22 10.27 -29.64
N ASP A 137 25.72 11.26 -30.36
CA ASP A 137 26.24 12.53 -29.86
C ASP A 137 25.21 13.67 -29.87
N ASP A 138 23.94 13.40 -30.20
CA ASP A 138 22.89 14.41 -30.18
C ASP A 138 22.77 15.03 -28.77
N ALA A 139 23.14 16.31 -28.68
CA ALA A 139 23.21 17.02 -27.42
C ALA A 139 21.83 17.17 -26.75
N GLU A 140 20.75 17.32 -27.52
CA GLU A 140 19.41 17.52 -26.97
C GLU A 140 18.84 16.22 -26.40
N VAL A 141 19.03 15.11 -27.12
CA VAL A 141 18.61 13.77 -26.69
C VAL A 141 19.41 13.34 -25.46
N ASN A 142 20.72 13.57 -25.46
CA ASN A 142 21.58 13.23 -24.33
C ASN A 142 21.24 14.02 -23.06
N VAL A 143 20.81 15.28 -23.17
CA VAL A 143 20.32 16.06 -22.01
C VAL A 143 19.11 15.40 -21.37
N VAL A 144 18.11 14.98 -22.15
CA VAL A 144 16.91 14.31 -21.62
C VAL A 144 17.25 12.92 -21.05
N LYS A 145 18.13 12.17 -21.73
CA LYS A 145 18.58 10.86 -21.26
C LYS A 145 19.32 10.93 -19.92
N ASN A 146 20.20 11.92 -19.77
CA ASN A 146 20.91 12.17 -18.52
C ASN A 146 19.96 12.61 -17.40
N PHE A 147 18.99 13.46 -17.71
CA PHE A 147 17.94 13.85 -16.77
C PHE A 147 17.16 12.64 -16.24
N VAL A 148 16.66 11.77 -17.14
CA VAL A 148 15.91 10.57 -16.75
C VAL A 148 16.76 9.66 -15.86
N THR A 149 18.02 9.43 -16.22
CA THR A 149 18.94 8.59 -15.43
C THR A 149 19.16 9.15 -14.03
N GLN A 150 19.37 10.47 -13.91
CA GLN A 150 19.54 11.13 -12.61
C GLN A 150 18.25 11.11 -11.78
N ALA A 151 17.10 11.34 -12.41
CA ALA A 151 15.81 11.30 -11.76
C ALA A 151 15.48 9.90 -11.23
N GLU A 152 15.70 8.86 -12.03
CA GLU A 152 15.48 7.46 -11.64
C GLU A 152 16.41 7.04 -10.49
N ALA A 153 17.67 7.44 -10.51
CA ALA A 153 18.61 7.20 -9.42
C ALA A 153 18.19 7.94 -8.13
N CYS A 154 17.75 9.19 -8.26
CA CYS A 154 17.24 9.99 -7.13
C CYS A 154 15.98 9.36 -6.51
N ILE A 155 15.01 8.97 -7.34
CA ILE A 155 13.77 8.33 -6.90
C ILE A 155 14.10 7.02 -6.18
N LEU A 156 14.95 6.16 -6.77
CA LEU A 156 15.34 4.89 -6.15
C LEU A 156 15.97 5.12 -4.77
N SER A 157 16.86 6.11 -4.65
CA SER A 157 17.47 6.47 -3.37
C SER A 157 16.46 6.97 -2.34
N LYS A 158 15.43 7.72 -2.75
CA LYS A 158 14.40 8.25 -1.86
C LYS A 158 13.41 7.19 -1.39
N VAL A 159 13.06 6.24 -2.25
CA VAL A 159 12.10 5.18 -1.91
C VAL A 159 12.75 4.02 -1.15
N ASP A 160 14.08 3.87 -1.20
CA ASP A 160 14.84 2.94 -0.34
C ASP A 160 15.13 3.55 1.05
N PHE A 161 14.07 3.92 1.77
CA PHE A 161 14.18 4.53 3.10
C PHE A 161 14.12 3.51 4.26
N VAL A 162 13.78 2.25 3.98
CA VAL A 162 13.51 1.25 5.03
C VAL A 162 14.80 0.57 5.50
N SER A 163 15.02 0.62 6.80
CA SER A 163 16.15 0.01 7.49
C SER A 163 15.70 -0.75 8.75
N GLN A 164 16.66 -1.35 9.45
CA GLN A 164 16.39 -2.02 10.73
C GLN A 164 15.96 -1.05 11.83
N THR A 165 16.25 0.24 11.70
CA THR A 165 15.89 1.29 12.68
C THR A 165 14.56 1.97 12.37
N THR A 166 13.96 1.74 11.20
CA THR A 166 12.68 2.33 10.81
C THR A 166 11.56 1.89 11.75
N ALA A 167 10.84 2.83 12.34
CA ALA A 167 9.66 2.54 13.15
C ALA A 167 8.48 2.17 12.25
N LEU A 168 7.91 0.98 12.48
CA LEU A 168 6.86 0.37 11.66
C LEU A 168 5.68 -0.17 12.50
N PRO A 169 5.18 0.54 13.54
CA PRO A 169 4.19 -0.01 14.45
C PRO A 169 2.90 -0.44 13.74
N ALA A 170 2.39 0.36 12.80
CA ALA A 170 1.19 0.03 12.03
C ALA A 170 1.38 -1.19 11.13
N HIS A 171 2.51 -1.31 10.43
CA HIS A 171 2.82 -2.46 9.58
C HIS A 171 2.97 -3.73 10.41
N GLU A 172 3.66 -3.65 11.55
CA GLU A 172 3.80 -4.77 12.49
C GLU A 172 2.44 -5.20 13.06
N ALA A 173 1.60 -4.25 13.48
CA ALA A 173 0.24 -4.54 13.96
C ALA A 173 -0.59 -5.21 12.85
N TYR A 174 -0.53 -4.69 11.63
CA TYR A 174 -1.27 -5.22 10.49
C TYR A 174 -0.83 -6.65 10.15
N VAL A 175 0.48 -6.89 9.96
CA VAL A 175 1.04 -8.21 9.64
C VAL A 175 0.69 -9.25 10.72
N ARG A 176 0.78 -8.86 11.99
CA ARG A 176 0.41 -9.73 13.12
C ARG A 176 -1.06 -10.14 13.04
N LYS A 177 -1.96 -9.19 12.80
CA LYS A 177 -3.41 -9.42 12.77
C LYS A 177 -3.85 -10.28 11.58
N ILE A 178 -3.32 -10.05 10.38
CA ILE A 178 -3.63 -10.88 9.20
C ILE A 178 -3.05 -12.29 9.33
N GLY A 179 -1.90 -12.44 10.00
CA GLY A 179 -1.25 -13.71 10.27
C GLY A 179 -2.00 -14.63 11.23
N ARG A 180 -2.87 -14.05 12.06
CA ARG A 180 -3.75 -14.76 13.00
C ARG A 180 -4.97 -15.40 12.31
N ARG A 181 -5.08 -15.36 10.98
CA ARG A 181 -6.08 -16.18 10.26
C ARG A 181 -5.79 -17.66 10.47
N GLY A 182 -6.85 -18.45 10.63
CA GLY A 182 -6.73 -19.89 10.83
C GLY A 182 -5.97 -20.57 9.68
N PHE A 183 -4.97 -21.38 10.01
CA PHE A 183 -4.08 -22.07 9.05
C PHE A 183 -4.79 -23.04 8.10
N ARG A 184 -6.09 -23.31 8.32
CA ARG A 184 -6.95 -24.11 7.42
C ARG A 184 -7.57 -23.29 6.28
N LYS A 185 -7.52 -21.96 6.36
CA LYS A 185 -7.93 -21.06 5.27
C LYS A 185 -6.74 -20.85 4.34
N ALA A 186 -7.01 -20.41 3.10
CA ALA A 186 -5.97 -19.98 2.19
C ALA A 186 -5.08 -18.92 2.86
N ARG A 187 -3.77 -18.92 2.57
CA ARG A 187 -2.85 -17.90 3.08
C ARG A 187 -3.34 -16.50 2.71
N ALA A 188 -3.15 -15.52 3.59
CA ALA A 188 -3.42 -14.13 3.25
C ALA A 188 -2.52 -13.72 2.07
N LYS A 189 -3.05 -12.95 1.13
CA LYS A 189 -2.29 -12.41 0.00
C LYS A 189 -2.25 -10.89 0.10
N ILE A 190 -1.06 -10.33 0.22
CA ILE A 190 -0.84 -8.89 0.24
C ILE A 190 -0.29 -8.49 -1.12
N PHE A 191 -1.02 -7.64 -1.81
CA PHE A 191 -0.60 -6.95 -3.01
C PHE A 191 -0.19 -5.53 -2.64
N THR A 192 0.88 -5.03 -3.25
CA THR A 192 1.30 -3.65 -3.04
C THR A 192 1.87 -3.04 -4.30
N THR A 193 1.62 -1.75 -4.49
CA THR A 193 2.28 -0.93 -5.51
C THR A 193 3.57 -0.29 -4.97
N ASN A 194 3.91 -0.51 -3.69
CA ASN A 194 5.03 0.15 -3.04
C ASN A 194 6.33 -0.57 -3.33
N TYR A 195 7.38 0.20 -3.60
CA TYR A 195 8.73 -0.32 -3.85
C TYR A 195 9.46 -0.66 -2.54
N ASP A 196 9.13 0.07 -1.46
CA ASP A 196 9.81 0.00 -0.17
C ASP A 196 9.63 -1.36 0.54
N LEU A 197 10.44 -1.60 1.56
CA LEU A 197 10.49 -2.89 2.28
C LEU A 197 9.72 -2.88 3.60
N THR A 198 8.70 -2.02 3.75
CA THR A 198 7.98 -1.85 5.02
C THR A 198 7.31 -3.14 5.51
N LEU A 199 6.70 -3.91 4.61
CA LEU A 199 6.04 -5.19 4.92
C LEU A 199 7.07 -6.29 5.22
N GLU A 200 8.15 -6.36 4.44
CA GLU A 200 9.22 -7.33 4.61
C GLU A 200 9.97 -7.14 5.93
N GLU A 201 10.29 -5.90 6.27
CA GLU A 201 10.96 -5.57 7.54
C GLU A 201 10.03 -5.85 8.74
N ALA A 202 8.74 -5.52 8.65
CA ALA A 202 7.75 -5.87 9.67
C ALA A 202 7.63 -7.40 9.84
N ALA A 203 7.53 -8.14 8.75
CA ALA A 203 7.47 -9.60 8.76
C ALA A 203 8.75 -10.22 9.35
N ARG A 204 9.92 -9.71 8.99
CA ARG A 204 11.22 -10.15 9.54
C ARG A 204 11.26 -10.01 11.06
N ARG A 205 10.83 -8.86 11.59
CA ARG A 205 10.77 -8.59 13.04
C ARG A 205 9.81 -9.52 13.77
N LEU A 206 8.67 -9.81 13.15
CA LEU A 206 7.64 -10.69 13.69
C LEU A 206 7.88 -12.18 13.41
N ARG A 207 8.98 -12.53 12.72
CA ARG A 207 9.33 -13.90 12.31
C ARG A 207 8.26 -14.57 11.45
N PHE A 208 7.65 -13.79 10.56
CA PHE A 208 6.80 -14.29 9.51
C PHE A 208 7.63 -14.80 8.33
N THR A 209 7.13 -15.81 7.65
CA THR A 209 7.66 -16.22 6.35
C THR A 209 6.83 -15.61 5.24
N ILE A 210 7.50 -15.05 4.24
CA ILE A 210 6.88 -14.47 3.06
C ILE A 210 7.06 -15.44 1.90
N ILE A 211 5.97 -15.70 1.17
CA ILE A 211 5.99 -16.34 -0.14
C ILE A 211 5.82 -15.24 -1.19
N ASP A 212 6.88 -14.92 -1.93
CA ASP A 212 6.93 -13.75 -2.83
C ASP A 212 7.48 -14.06 -4.22
N GLY A 213 7.52 -15.35 -4.57
CA GLY A 213 8.03 -15.82 -5.86
C GLY A 213 9.55 -15.98 -5.92
N PHE A 214 10.27 -15.73 -4.82
CA PHE A 214 11.71 -15.99 -4.76
C PHE A 214 12.04 -17.33 -4.10
N SER A 215 13.13 -17.94 -4.53
CA SER A 215 13.67 -19.15 -3.94
C SER A 215 14.19 -18.96 -2.50
N HIS A 216 14.16 -20.04 -1.74
CA HIS A 216 14.74 -20.13 -0.39
C HIS A 216 16.20 -20.64 -0.45
N SER A 217 17.01 -20.10 -1.37
CA SER A 217 18.42 -20.43 -1.58
C SER A 217 19.35 -19.29 -1.16
N LEU A 218 20.67 -19.53 -1.21
CA LEU A 218 21.69 -18.53 -0.87
C LEU A 218 21.50 -17.24 -1.70
N ASP A 219 21.48 -17.40 -3.02
CA ASP A 219 21.01 -16.36 -3.94
C ASP A 219 19.53 -16.62 -4.19
N GLN A 220 18.69 -15.67 -3.80
CA GLN A 220 17.24 -15.78 -3.99
C GLN A 220 16.91 -15.33 -5.41
N VAL A 221 16.43 -16.27 -6.22
CA VAL A 221 16.08 -16.06 -7.63
C VAL A 221 14.56 -16.10 -7.77
N TYR A 222 14.02 -15.16 -8.52
CA TYR A 222 12.60 -15.12 -8.84
C TYR A 222 12.23 -16.22 -9.83
N ASP A 223 11.23 -17.01 -9.47
CA ASP A 223 10.53 -17.93 -10.37
C ASP A 223 9.07 -18.04 -9.88
N PRO A 224 8.07 -17.75 -10.73
CA PRO A 224 6.65 -17.77 -10.37
C PRO A 224 6.20 -19.07 -9.68
N GLN A 225 6.82 -20.22 -9.97
CA GLN A 225 6.50 -21.50 -9.33
C GLN A 225 6.66 -21.46 -7.80
N HIS A 226 7.50 -20.57 -7.27
CA HIS A 226 7.66 -20.42 -5.82
C HIS A 226 6.41 -19.89 -5.13
N PHE A 227 5.46 -19.30 -5.86
CA PHE A 227 4.14 -18.98 -5.31
C PHE A 227 3.25 -20.20 -5.05
N ASP A 228 3.54 -21.33 -5.70
CA ASP A 228 2.77 -22.58 -5.54
C ASP A 228 3.29 -23.43 -4.38
N PHE A 229 4.46 -23.08 -3.82
CA PHE A 229 5.03 -23.75 -2.67
C PHE A 229 4.55 -23.14 -1.35
N ASP A 230 4.27 -24.00 -0.38
CA ASP A 230 3.96 -23.61 1.00
C ASP A 230 4.90 -24.37 1.96
N ILE A 231 5.04 -23.85 3.18
CA ILE A 231 5.90 -24.42 4.20
C ILE A 231 5.05 -25.18 5.20
N VAL A 232 5.43 -26.44 5.38
CA VAL A 232 4.75 -27.36 6.27
C VAL A 232 5.71 -28.01 7.25
N ARG A 233 5.18 -28.40 8.41
CA ARG A 233 5.85 -29.28 9.36
C ARG A 233 5.40 -30.70 9.09
N ARG A 234 6.37 -31.59 8.89
CA ARG A 234 6.12 -33.04 8.84
C ARG A 234 6.42 -33.64 10.20
N ASP A 235 5.48 -34.40 10.72
CA ASP A 235 5.65 -35.24 11.90
C ASP A 235 5.76 -36.69 11.41
N ALA A 236 6.77 -37.43 11.88
CA ALA A 236 6.96 -38.82 11.48
C ALA A 236 5.76 -39.72 11.85
N ASN A 237 4.94 -39.30 12.81
CA ASN A 237 3.76 -40.04 13.27
C ASN A 237 2.46 -39.60 12.60
N LYS A 238 2.51 -38.67 11.63
CA LYS A 238 1.33 -38.19 10.88
C LYS A 238 1.56 -38.33 9.38
N ASP A 239 0.58 -38.89 8.69
CA ASP A 239 0.61 -38.97 7.22
C ASP A 239 0.43 -37.60 6.56
N ALA A 240 -0.40 -36.74 7.14
CA ALA A 240 -0.67 -35.40 6.61
C ALA A 240 0.27 -34.34 7.24
N PRO A 241 0.88 -33.47 6.43
CA PRO A 241 1.70 -32.38 6.94
C PRO A 241 0.85 -31.27 7.57
N ASP A 242 1.38 -30.62 8.60
CA ASP A 242 0.74 -29.46 9.25
C ASP A 242 1.30 -28.15 8.66
N TYR A 243 0.44 -27.31 8.08
CA TYR A 243 0.82 -25.96 7.64
C TYR A 243 1.34 -25.13 8.82
N ILE A 244 2.51 -24.49 8.67
CA ILE A 244 3.04 -23.64 9.74
C ILE A 244 2.25 -22.31 9.81
N PRO A 245 2.05 -21.72 11.00
CA PRO A 245 1.45 -20.40 11.13
C PRO A 245 2.42 -19.30 10.65
N ASN A 246 1.94 -18.05 10.63
CA ASN A 246 2.75 -16.85 10.35
C ASN A 246 3.38 -16.86 8.94
N VAL A 247 2.58 -17.26 7.94
CA VAL A 247 2.96 -17.25 6.53
C VAL A 247 1.92 -16.48 5.72
N PHE A 248 2.36 -15.59 4.85
CA PHE A 248 1.51 -14.90 3.88
C PHE A 248 2.22 -14.76 2.54
N HIS A 249 1.46 -14.49 1.49
CA HIS A 249 2.02 -14.21 0.18
C HIS A 249 2.16 -12.70 -0.02
N LEU A 250 3.28 -12.26 -0.57
CA LEU A 250 3.53 -10.86 -0.92
C LEU A 250 3.74 -10.72 -2.43
N TYR A 251 2.95 -9.84 -3.05
CA TYR A 251 3.01 -9.54 -4.47
C TYR A 251 3.31 -8.06 -4.67
N LYS A 252 4.49 -7.73 -5.20
CA LYS A 252 4.89 -6.36 -5.51
C LYS A 252 4.59 -6.03 -6.97
N LEU A 253 3.46 -5.38 -7.21
CA LEU A 253 2.92 -5.11 -8.56
C LEU A 253 3.82 -4.19 -9.40
N HIS A 254 4.57 -3.31 -8.75
CA HIS A 254 5.46 -2.35 -9.41
C HIS A 254 6.95 -2.63 -9.14
N GLY A 255 7.28 -3.80 -8.61
CA GLY A 255 8.65 -4.18 -8.25
C GLY A 255 9.08 -3.68 -6.88
N SER A 256 10.38 -3.77 -6.62
CA SER A 256 10.94 -3.57 -5.28
C SER A 256 12.31 -2.90 -5.33
N THR A 257 12.64 -2.17 -4.27
CA THR A 257 13.98 -1.55 -4.13
C THR A 257 15.09 -2.58 -4.06
N ASP A 258 14.81 -3.81 -3.65
CA ASP A 258 15.77 -4.91 -3.50
C ASP A 258 15.74 -5.93 -4.65
N TRP A 259 15.09 -5.64 -5.79
CA TRP A 259 15.11 -6.54 -6.95
C TRP A 259 16.13 -6.10 -8.00
N ARG A 260 16.92 -7.04 -8.50
CA ARG A 260 18.01 -6.79 -9.44
C ARG A 260 18.00 -7.77 -10.60
N ARG A 261 18.08 -7.27 -11.83
CA ARG A 261 18.19 -8.09 -13.04
C ARG A 261 19.65 -8.30 -13.41
N ILE A 262 20.07 -9.55 -13.49
CA ILE A 262 21.40 -9.98 -13.92
C ILE A 262 21.20 -11.02 -15.02
N GLY A 263 21.55 -10.67 -16.26
CA GLY A 263 21.21 -11.49 -17.42
C GLY A 263 19.68 -11.59 -17.59
N THR A 264 19.16 -12.81 -17.64
CA THR A 264 17.72 -13.10 -17.74
C THR A 264 17.01 -13.15 -16.40
N ASP A 265 17.77 -13.30 -15.31
CA ASP A 265 17.22 -13.66 -14.02
C ASP A 265 17.05 -12.43 -13.13
N VAL A 266 16.07 -12.50 -12.22
CA VAL A 266 15.80 -11.47 -11.23
C VAL A 266 16.18 -12.02 -9.85
N PHE A 267 17.08 -11.32 -9.18
CA PHE A 267 17.61 -11.66 -7.87
C PHE A 267 17.12 -10.69 -6.82
N ARG A 268 17.01 -11.17 -5.58
CA ARG A 268 16.88 -10.28 -4.42
C ARG A 268 18.26 -9.83 -3.95
N SER A 269 18.51 -8.53 -3.96
CA SER A 269 19.75 -7.92 -3.50
C SER A 269 19.55 -6.45 -3.12
N ARG A 270 20.02 -6.06 -1.93
CA ARG A 270 20.16 -4.64 -1.53
C ARG A 270 21.44 -3.99 -2.03
N ASP A 271 22.32 -4.77 -2.67
CA ASP A 271 23.51 -4.24 -3.32
C ASP A 271 23.10 -3.56 -4.64
N ASN A 272 23.24 -2.23 -4.69
CA ASN A 272 22.86 -1.41 -5.84
C ASN A 272 23.83 -1.56 -7.02
N ASP A 273 25.03 -2.08 -6.80
CA ASP A 273 26.02 -2.30 -7.86
C ASP A 273 25.78 -3.62 -8.60
N LYS A 274 24.95 -4.51 -8.03
CA LYS A 274 24.60 -5.80 -8.63
C LYS A 274 23.42 -5.67 -9.58
N GLY A 275 23.70 -5.56 -10.88
CA GLY A 275 22.67 -5.63 -11.91
C GLY A 275 21.76 -4.40 -11.97
N LYS A 276 20.73 -4.46 -12.83
CA LYS A 276 19.80 -3.33 -13.02
C LYS A 276 18.63 -3.39 -12.04
N PRO A 277 18.15 -2.28 -11.47
CA PRO A 277 16.98 -2.28 -10.61
C PRO A 277 15.73 -2.77 -11.37
N VAL A 278 14.91 -3.58 -10.70
CA VAL A 278 13.64 -4.10 -11.23
C VAL A 278 12.51 -3.47 -10.44
N LEU A 279 12.16 -2.25 -10.86
CA LEU A 279 10.98 -1.53 -10.40
C LEU A 279 10.41 -0.68 -11.53
N ILE A 280 9.10 -0.42 -11.47
CA ILE A 280 8.36 0.35 -12.46
C ILE A 280 8.30 1.82 -12.01
N TYR A 281 9.13 2.68 -12.56
CA TYR A 281 9.20 4.11 -12.17
C TYR A 281 7.89 4.86 -12.42
N PRO A 282 7.51 5.86 -11.58
CA PRO A 282 6.31 6.71 -11.72
C PRO A 282 6.24 7.39 -13.10
N ARG A 283 5.49 6.84 -14.06
CA ARG A 283 5.33 7.26 -15.47
C ARG A 283 3.99 6.71 -15.99
N SER A 284 3.43 7.27 -17.05
CA SER A 284 2.23 6.72 -17.72
C SER A 284 2.59 5.62 -18.71
N SER A 285 3.84 5.59 -19.20
CA SER A 285 4.37 4.54 -20.09
C SER A 285 4.73 3.23 -19.38
N LYS A 286 4.55 3.15 -18.06
CA LYS A 286 4.70 1.93 -17.23
C LYS A 286 3.91 0.73 -17.77
N TYR A 287 2.88 0.98 -18.57
CA TYR A 287 2.01 -0.06 -19.14
C TYR A 287 2.81 -1.13 -19.89
N GLN A 288 3.81 -0.76 -20.69
CA GLN A 288 4.60 -1.73 -21.45
C GLN A 288 5.49 -2.57 -20.53
N GLU A 289 6.13 -1.96 -19.54
CA GLU A 289 6.99 -2.65 -18.57
C GLU A 289 6.21 -3.64 -17.72
N ALA A 290 4.93 -3.38 -17.43
CA ALA A 290 4.06 -4.28 -16.68
C ALA A 290 3.77 -5.62 -17.40
N PHE A 291 4.14 -5.78 -18.67
CA PHE A 291 4.00 -7.05 -19.42
C PHE A 291 5.25 -7.95 -19.35
N ASP A 292 6.34 -7.47 -18.74
CA ASP A 292 7.51 -8.30 -18.52
C ASP A 292 7.43 -9.02 -17.16
N PRO A 293 7.94 -10.27 -17.05
CA PRO A 293 8.19 -10.88 -15.74
C PRO A 293 9.18 -10.02 -14.95
N PRO A 294 8.99 -9.84 -13.63
CA PRO A 294 8.02 -10.51 -12.75
C PRO A 294 6.62 -9.88 -12.71
N TYR A 295 6.43 -8.70 -13.29
CA TYR A 295 5.22 -7.88 -13.10
C TYR A 295 3.97 -8.52 -13.68
N LEU A 296 4.09 -9.15 -14.85
CA LEU A 296 3.00 -9.85 -15.50
C LEU A 296 2.42 -10.96 -14.60
N ASP A 297 3.29 -11.72 -13.94
CA ASP A 297 2.90 -12.81 -13.04
C ASP A 297 2.19 -12.25 -11.80
N MET A 298 2.74 -11.18 -11.20
CA MET A 298 2.16 -10.52 -10.03
C MET A 298 0.76 -9.97 -10.33
N MET A 299 0.59 -9.33 -11.50
CA MET A 299 -0.70 -8.83 -11.96
C MET A 299 -1.67 -9.98 -12.30
N GLY A 300 -1.19 -11.04 -12.94
CA GLY A 300 -1.96 -12.24 -13.20
C GLY A 300 -2.50 -12.87 -11.92
N ALA A 301 -1.65 -13.01 -10.89
CA ALA A 301 -2.02 -13.48 -9.56
C ALA A 301 -3.05 -12.56 -8.88
N PHE A 302 -2.91 -11.23 -9.02
CA PHE A 302 -3.90 -10.27 -8.49
C PHE A 302 -5.27 -10.46 -9.14
N GLN A 303 -5.32 -10.49 -10.47
CA GLN A 303 -6.58 -10.67 -11.21
C GLN A 303 -7.22 -12.03 -10.94
N ALA A 304 -6.42 -13.10 -10.82
CA ALA A 304 -6.93 -14.42 -10.44
C ALA A 304 -7.54 -14.39 -9.04
N ALA A 305 -6.83 -13.82 -8.06
CA ALA A 305 -7.31 -13.73 -6.69
C ALA A 305 -8.63 -12.95 -6.56
N LEU A 306 -8.83 -11.88 -7.34
CA LEU A 306 -10.08 -11.11 -7.34
C LEU A 306 -11.30 -11.90 -7.85
N ARG A 307 -11.08 -12.91 -8.70
CA ARG A 307 -12.14 -13.74 -9.27
C ARG A 307 -12.53 -14.93 -8.39
N GLU A 308 -11.74 -15.24 -7.37
CA GLU A 308 -12.05 -16.33 -6.44
C GLU A 308 -13.36 -16.04 -5.68
N PRO A 309 -14.18 -17.07 -5.40
CA PRO A 309 -15.38 -16.92 -4.60
C PRO A 309 -15.03 -16.65 -3.14
N ASP A 310 -15.96 -16.04 -2.40
CA ASP A 310 -15.81 -15.70 -0.98
C ASP A 310 -14.48 -15.00 -0.69
N THR A 311 -14.25 -13.92 -1.44
CA THR A 311 -13.04 -13.12 -1.39
C THR A 311 -13.32 -11.78 -0.71
N SER A 312 -12.42 -11.39 0.20
CA SER A 312 -12.43 -10.07 0.80
C SER A 312 -11.18 -9.30 0.43
N LEU A 313 -11.35 -8.11 -0.14
CA LEU A 313 -10.29 -7.20 -0.52
C LEU A 313 -10.31 -5.97 0.40
N VAL A 314 -9.23 -5.77 1.15
CA VAL A 314 -9.00 -4.58 1.98
C VAL A 314 -7.97 -3.69 1.29
N ILE A 315 -8.36 -2.47 0.94
CA ILE A 315 -7.51 -1.50 0.26
C ILE A 315 -7.19 -0.36 1.22
N ALA A 316 -5.90 -0.03 1.39
CA ALA A 316 -5.46 1.07 2.23
C ALA A 316 -4.32 1.87 1.59
N GLY A 317 -4.43 3.19 1.59
CA GLY A 317 -3.40 4.09 1.08
C GLY A 317 -3.15 3.99 -0.43
N PHE A 318 -4.12 3.47 -1.20
CA PHE A 318 -4.06 3.36 -2.66
C PHE A 318 -5.06 4.34 -3.30
N GLY A 319 -4.55 5.35 -3.99
CA GLY A 319 -5.35 6.46 -4.53
C GLY A 319 -6.11 6.19 -5.83
N PHE A 320 -6.09 4.96 -6.36
CA PHE A 320 -6.75 4.58 -7.63
C PHE A 320 -6.27 5.38 -8.86
N ASN A 321 -5.03 5.85 -8.86
CA ASN A 321 -4.44 6.56 -10.01
C ASN A 321 -3.84 5.59 -11.05
N ASP A 322 -3.59 4.34 -10.66
CA ASP A 322 -3.10 3.28 -11.55
C ASP A 322 -4.27 2.56 -12.23
N ASP A 323 -4.51 2.86 -13.51
CA ASP A 323 -5.59 2.27 -14.31
C ASP A 323 -5.49 0.74 -14.41
N HIS A 324 -4.29 0.19 -14.55
CA HIS A 324 -4.05 -1.26 -14.69
C HIS A 324 -4.32 -2.05 -13.41
N VAL A 325 -4.30 -1.40 -12.25
CA VAL A 325 -4.68 -2.00 -10.95
C VAL A 325 -6.15 -1.71 -10.65
N SER A 326 -6.63 -0.49 -10.94
CA SER A 326 -7.97 -0.03 -10.61
C SER A 326 -9.05 -0.70 -11.46
N ARG A 327 -8.82 -0.89 -12.76
CA ARG A 327 -9.81 -1.50 -13.67
C ARG A 327 -10.14 -2.96 -13.30
N PRO A 328 -9.17 -3.85 -12.98
CA PRO A 328 -9.48 -5.17 -12.45
C PRO A 328 -10.37 -5.17 -11.21
N ILE A 329 -10.16 -4.23 -10.28
CA ILE A 329 -10.98 -4.13 -9.05
C ILE A 329 -12.43 -3.80 -9.40
N ILE A 330 -12.66 -2.83 -10.30
CA ILE A 330 -14.01 -2.49 -10.76
C ILE A 330 -14.66 -3.67 -11.48
N SER A 331 -13.94 -4.31 -12.40
CA SER A 331 -14.46 -5.46 -13.14
C SER A 331 -14.81 -6.62 -12.21
N ALA A 332 -14.01 -6.86 -11.18
CA ALA A 332 -14.32 -7.86 -10.16
C ALA A 332 -15.54 -7.47 -9.32
N LEU A 333 -15.72 -6.20 -8.97
CA LEU A 333 -16.89 -5.73 -8.23
C LEU A 333 -18.20 -5.89 -9.05
N GLU A 334 -18.11 -5.70 -10.36
CA GLU A 334 -19.23 -5.87 -11.31
C GLU A 334 -19.59 -7.35 -11.55
N THR A 335 -18.62 -8.26 -11.50
CA THR A 335 -18.81 -9.67 -11.91
C THR A 335 -18.84 -10.66 -10.75
N ASN A 336 -18.09 -10.42 -9.66
CA ASN A 336 -18.01 -11.29 -8.50
C ASN A 336 -18.99 -10.84 -7.40
N LEU A 337 -20.16 -11.46 -7.35
CA LEU A 337 -21.21 -11.16 -6.37
C LEU A 337 -20.81 -11.49 -4.92
N SER A 338 -19.79 -12.31 -4.72
CA SER A 338 -19.29 -12.69 -3.39
C SER A 338 -18.10 -11.86 -2.91
N LEU A 339 -17.57 -10.97 -3.77
CA LEU A 339 -16.47 -10.08 -3.41
C LEU A 339 -16.95 -9.07 -2.37
N ARG A 340 -16.25 -9.00 -1.23
CA ARG A 340 -16.41 -7.94 -0.24
C ARG A 340 -15.24 -6.97 -0.38
N LEU A 341 -15.55 -5.68 -0.43
CA LEU A 341 -14.58 -4.61 -0.67
C LEU A 341 -14.59 -3.65 0.52
N ILE A 342 -13.42 -3.44 1.14
CA ILE A 342 -13.22 -2.44 2.18
C ILE A 342 -12.15 -1.48 1.70
N ILE A 343 -12.44 -0.18 1.65
CA ILE A 343 -11.46 0.85 1.29
C ILE A 343 -11.29 1.80 2.45
N CYS A 344 -10.05 1.99 2.91
CA CYS A 344 -9.68 2.98 3.89
C CYS A 344 -8.79 4.06 3.26
N ASP A 345 -9.31 5.28 3.13
CA ASP A 345 -8.55 6.39 2.55
C ASP A 345 -8.93 7.76 3.18
N PRO A 346 -7.94 8.61 3.52
CA PRO A 346 -8.21 9.94 4.06
C PRO A 346 -8.87 10.89 3.04
N SER A 347 -8.74 10.64 1.73
CA SER A 347 -9.23 11.54 0.66
C SER A 347 -10.75 11.63 0.57
N PHE A 348 -11.48 10.70 1.18
CA PHE A 348 -12.94 10.68 1.16
C PHE A 348 -13.56 11.91 1.85
N ILE A 349 -12.88 12.47 2.86
CA ILE A 349 -13.28 13.70 3.54
C ILE A 349 -12.15 14.72 3.35
N PRO A 350 -12.21 15.57 2.31
CA PRO A 350 -11.12 16.47 1.95
C PRO A 350 -11.06 17.74 2.81
N SER A 351 -12.08 18.01 3.63
CA SER A 351 -12.18 19.18 4.48
C SER A 351 -11.62 18.88 5.87
N GLU A 352 -10.53 19.55 6.23
CA GLU A 352 -10.00 19.53 7.60
C GLU A 352 -11.06 20.03 8.61
N ASN A 353 -11.82 21.07 8.24
CA ASN A 353 -12.84 21.64 9.12
C ASN A 353 -13.96 20.64 9.42
N ASP A 354 -14.26 19.73 8.50
CA ASP A 354 -15.26 18.69 8.73
C ASP A 354 -14.75 17.67 9.76
N LEU A 355 -13.44 17.39 9.75
CA LEU A 355 -12.78 16.47 10.68
C LEU A 355 -12.49 17.08 12.06
N ARG A 356 -12.08 18.35 12.12
CA ARG A 356 -11.75 19.06 13.37
C ARG A 356 -12.96 19.76 14.01
N GLY A 357 -13.96 20.14 13.21
CA GLY A 357 -14.92 21.17 13.59
C GLY A 357 -14.35 22.58 13.45
N ILE A 358 -15.23 23.57 13.48
CA ILE A 358 -14.85 24.99 13.46
C ILE A 358 -15.19 25.57 14.83
N ALA A 359 -14.16 25.94 15.59
CA ALA A 359 -14.33 26.51 16.93
C ALA A 359 -15.35 27.66 16.92
N PRO A 360 -16.32 27.69 17.86
CA PRO A 360 -16.41 26.85 19.06
C PRO A 360 -17.09 25.48 18.87
N ALA A 361 -17.57 25.15 17.66
CA ALA A 361 -18.26 23.89 17.40
C ALA A 361 -17.25 22.72 17.24
N PRO A 362 -17.44 21.59 17.95
CA PRO A 362 -16.62 20.40 17.75
C PRO A 362 -16.89 19.78 16.38
N ALA A 363 -16.05 18.82 15.99
CA ALA A 363 -16.26 18.02 14.80
C ALA A 363 -17.65 17.38 14.79
N ALA A 364 -18.31 17.40 13.64
CA ALA A 364 -19.63 16.77 13.52
C ALA A 364 -19.52 15.25 13.70
N HIS A 365 -20.45 14.67 14.47
CA HIS A 365 -20.55 13.20 14.61
C HIS A 365 -20.88 12.52 13.28
N VAL A 366 -21.68 13.20 12.46
CA VAL A 366 -22.04 12.81 11.10
C VAL A 366 -21.68 13.95 10.16
N ILE A 367 -20.86 13.65 9.16
CA ILE A 367 -20.50 14.59 8.09
C ILE A 367 -21.34 14.21 6.87
N ALA A 368 -21.97 15.21 6.25
CA ALA A 368 -22.78 15.01 5.06
C ALA A 368 -21.93 14.42 3.92
N ASP A 369 -22.57 13.67 3.03
CA ASP A 369 -21.84 13.13 1.89
C ASP A 369 -21.43 14.27 0.94
N GLY A 370 -20.14 14.62 0.93
CA GLY A 370 -19.54 15.77 0.25
C GLY A 370 -19.52 15.72 -1.28
N GLY A 371 -20.53 15.12 -1.91
CA GLY A 371 -20.68 15.03 -3.36
C GLY A 371 -19.76 14.01 -4.03
N ALA A 372 -19.57 14.15 -5.35
CA ALA A 372 -18.77 13.22 -6.13
C ALA A 372 -17.28 13.25 -5.75
N HIS A 373 -16.64 12.09 -5.73
CA HIS A 373 -15.20 11.99 -5.50
C HIS A 373 -14.42 12.43 -6.76
N ARG A 374 -13.24 13.05 -6.60
CA ARG A 374 -12.41 13.55 -7.73
C ARG A 374 -11.94 12.42 -8.65
N ASN A 375 -11.51 11.30 -8.08
CA ASN A 375 -11.12 10.12 -8.83
C ASN A 375 -12.38 9.36 -9.30
N SER A 376 -12.43 9.02 -10.59
CA SER A 376 -13.59 8.41 -11.25
C SER A 376 -13.90 6.99 -10.75
N PHE A 377 -12.88 6.19 -10.44
CA PHE A 377 -13.05 4.84 -9.90
C PHE A 377 -13.63 4.89 -8.48
N LEU A 378 -13.01 5.68 -7.61
CA LEU A 378 -13.52 5.90 -6.25
C LEU A 378 -14.94 6.47 -6.26
N ASN A 379 -15.26 7.36 -7.21
CA ASN A 379 -16.61 7.88 -7.34
C ASN A 379 -17.63 6.78 -7.67
N LYS A 380 -17.33 5.87 -8.61
CA LYS A 380 -18.20 4.73 -8.92
C LYS A 380 -18.43 3.84 -7.71
N ILE A 381 -17.36 3.48 -6.99
CA ILE A 381 -17.43 2.64 -5.79
C ILE A 381 -18.25 3.34 -4.70
N LYS A 382 -18.04 4.65 -4.52
CA LYS A 382 -18.81 5.48 -3.59
C LYS A 382 -20.29 5.52 -3.94
N THR A 383 -20.65 5.65 -5.22
CA THR A 383 -22.06 5.59 -5.63
C THR A 383 -22.70 4.25 -5.28
N LEU A 384 -21.99 3.12 -5.43
CA LEU A 384 -22.47 1.80 -5.04
C LEU A 384 -22.69 1.69 -3.53
N ALA A 385 -21.71 2.13 -2.73
CA ALA A 385 -21.83 2.14 -1.26
C ALA A 385 -22.99 3.05 -0.79
N ALA A 386 -23.13 4.24 -1.39
CA ALA A 386 -24.20 5.18 -1.09
C ALA A 386 -25.58 4.62 -1.50
N ALA A 387 -25.66 3.84 -2.56
CA ALA A 387 -26.87 3.12 -2.97
C ALA A 387 -27.22 1.92 -2.05
N GLY A 388 -26.36 1.58 -1.09
CA GLY A 388 -26.62 0.56 -0.08
C GLY A 388 -26.08 -0.84 -0.41
N ASP A 389 -25.14 -0.97 -1.36
CA ASP A 389 -24.46 -2.24 -1.62
C ASP A 389 -23.70 -2.71 -0.37
N GLN A 390 -24.20 -3.77 0.28
CA GLN A 390 -23.67 -4.31 1.53
C GLN A 390 -22.27 -4.93 1.39
N ARG A 391 -21.79 -5.14 0.16
CA ARG A 391 -20.46 -5.69 -0.10
C ARG A 391 -19.36 -4.64 0.00
N VAL A 392 -19.72 -3.36 -0.11
CA VAL A 392 -18.77 -2.25 -0.23
C VAL A 392 -18.79 -1.40 1.05
N HIS A 393 -17.68 -1.38 1.76
CA HIS A 393 -17.50 -0.55 2.95
C HIS A 393 -16.43 0.51 2.70
N LEU A 394 -16.81 1.79 2.82
CA LEU A 394 -15.89 2.91 2.66
C LEU A 394 -15.61 3.53 4.02
N ILE A 395 -14.34 3.55 4.40
CA ILE A 395 -13.84 4.06 5.66
C ILE A 395 -12.93 5.26 5.36
N ASN A 396 -13.20 6.38 6.01
CA ASN A 396 -12.26 7.50 6.05
C ASN A 396 -11.30 7.30 7.22
N GLY A 397 -10.00 7.35 6.93
CA GLY A 397 -8.93 7.08 7.89
C GLY A 397 -7.63 6.76 7.16
N ARG A 398 -6.52 6.70 7.90
CA ARG A 398 -5.21 6.29 7.35
C ARG A 398 -4.97 4.80 7.55
N PHE A 399 -3.91 4.29 6.93
CA PHE A 399 -3.48 2.91 7.11
C PHE A 399 -3.19 2.58 8.58
N GLU A 400 -2.56 3.48 9.34
CA GLU A 400 -2.28 3.29 10.77
C GLU A 400 -3.55 3.24 11.62
N ASP A 401 -4.58 4.04 11.30
CA ASP A 401 -5.86 4.01 12.00
C ASP A 401 -6.61 2.69 11.69
N LEU A 402 -6.54 2.22 10.44
CA LEU A 402 -7.08 0.91 10.04
C LEU A 402 -6.34 -0.24 10.73
N ALA A 403 -5.02 -0.17 10.81
CA ALA A 403 -4.19 -1.18 11.48
C ALA A 403 -4.56 -1.31 12.96
N GLU A 404 -4.85 -0.19 13.65
CA GLU A 404 -5.38 -0.18 15.01
C GLU A 404 -6.81 -0.75 15.09
N GLY A 405 -7.68 -0.38 14.14
CA GLY A 405 -9.07 -0.83 14.07
C GLY A 405 -9.26 -2.32 13.71
N LEU A 406 -8.27 -2.94 13.08
CA LEU A 406 -8.35 -4.35 12.68
C LEU A 406 -8.45 -5.28 13.92
N PRO A 407 -9.41 -6.22 13.98
CA PRO A 407 -9.60 -7.06 15.15
C PRO A 407 -8.64 -8.26 15.18
N ASP A 408 -8.42 -8.80 16.36
CA ASP A 408 -7.71 -10.06 16.55
C ASP A 408 -8.66 -11.25 16.46
N LEU A 409 -8.55 -12.06 15.39
CA LEU A 409 -9.41 -13.24 15.21
C LEU A 409 -9.10 -14.38 16.18
N ILE A 410 -7.84 -14.52 16.60
CA ILE A 410 -7.37 -15.58 17.49
C ILE A 410 -6.50 -14.90 18.55
N GLY A 411 -6.71 -15.24 19.82
CA GLY A 411 -5.86 -14.77 20.91
C GLY A 411 -4.42 -15.27 20.77
N GLU A 412 -3.48 -14.59 21.41
CA GLU A 412 -2.05 -14.94 21.35
C GLU A 412 -1.79 -16.40 21.73
N THR A 413 -0.97 -17.07 20.92
CA THR A 413 -0.49 -18.41 21.25
C THR A 413 0.52 -18.35 22.40
N ASP A 414 0.64 -19.43 23.18
CA ASP A 414 1.64 -19.51 24.26
C ASP A 414 3.08 -19.29 23.79
N ARG A 415 3.37 -19.68 22.54
CA ARG A 415 4.67 -19.49 21.91
C ARG A 415 4.96 -18.01 21.65
N GLU A 416 3.99 -17.24 21.19
CA GLU A 416 4.13 -15.80 20.96
C GLU A 416 4.30 -15.06 22.28
N ARG A 417 3.44 -15.36 23.26
CA ARG A 417 3.61 -14.85 24.63
C ARG A 417 4.99 -15.19 25.20
N HIS A 418 5.51 -16.37 24.88
CA HIS A 418 6.86 -16.76 25.31
C HIS A 418 7.95 -15.98 24.56
N ILE A 419 7.84 -15.79 23.25
CA ILE A 419 8.78 -14.99 22.46
C ILE A 419 8.80 -13.54 22.95
N GLU A 420 7.65 -12.93 23.21
CA GLU A 420 7.57 -11.58 23.78
C GLU A 420 8.18 -11.51 25.17
N ARG A 421 7.85 -12.47 26.06
CA ARG A 421 8.49 -12.57 27.38
C ARG A 421 10.02 -12.70 27.29
N VAL A 422 10.52 -13.52 26.36
CA VAL A 422 11.96 -13.70 26.12
C VAL A 422 12.59 -12.45 25.52
N LYS A 423 11.89 -11.73 24.64
CA LYS A 423 12.35 -10.46 24.08
C LYS A 423 12.50 -9.41 25.18
N VAL A 424 11.47 -9.22 26.02
CA VAL A 424 11.52 -8.33 27.19
C VAL A 424 12.67 -8.69 28.13
N LEU A 425 12.88 -9.99 28.40
CA LEU A 425 14.01 -10.45 29.22
C LEU A 425 15.38 -10.14 28.60
N ARG A 426 15.53 -10.24 27.27
CA ARG A 426 16.78 -9.92 26.57
C ARG A 426 17.04 -8.42 26.52
N ASP A 427 15.99 -7.63 26.32
CA ASP A 427 16.09 -6.18 26.25
C ASP A 427 16.34 -5.55 27.64
N GLN A 428 16.01 -6.26 28.74
CA GLN A 428 16.36 -5.87 30.12
C GLN A 428 17.78 -6.28 30.54
N ALA A 429 18.45 -7.16 29.78
CA ALA A 429 19.79 -7.67 30.08
C ALA A 429 20.93 -6.93 29.34
N LEU A 430 20.57 -5.95 28.51
CA LEU A 430 21.45 -4.95 27.89
C LEU A 430 21.26 -3.61 28.63
#